data_AF-A0A3D9CLD4-F1
#
_entry.id   AF-A0A3D9CLD4-F1
#
_cell.length_a   1.000
_cell.length_b   1.000
_cell.length_c   1.000
_cell.angle_alpha   90.00
_cell.angle_beta   90.00
_cell.angle_gamma   90.00
#
_symmetry.space_group_name_H-M   'P 1'
#
loop_
_entity.id
_entity.type
_entity.pdbx_description
1 polymer ?
#
loop_
_entity_poly.entity_id
_entity_poly.type
_entity_poly.pdbx_seq_one_letter_code
_entity_poly.pdbx_strand_id
1 'polypeptide(L)'
;MKKAICLFIVGEKYWKMYERNKIQFEHYAKKCGADIKVIDQPLDGNFHRPLLAQKLLIPSVMQTYDVVLFLDLDIIISDKAPSVFEYLPEDKYFGAILDPRGTEEFNRTWRHIPRILEETNEVYFTDRHFTPHPLLQGSINGGVFVFRPKKIADTFKEYYYSDHNQGELNSFEESPFAYFSQINSWFEALPDKFNVQILYKIKGTEKGNQVELHEKKVLKFLKKYYLKKTGYCFYPTQLYKSFVKELIAENYFVHFSGNYPIVYN
;
A
#
# COMPACT_ATOMS: atom_id res chain seq x y z
N MET A 1 7.06 -12.12 -21.86
CA MET A 1 7.03 -10.91 -21.02
C MET A 1 7.69 -11.23 -19.69
N LYS A 2 8.77 -10.51 -19.32
CA LYS A 2 9.51 -10.71 -18.07
C LYS A 2 8.82 -9.96 -16.94
N LYS A 3 8.34 -10.67 -15.92
CA LYS A 3 7.59 -10.12 -14.79
C LYS A 3 8.42 -10.20 -13.50
N ALA A 4 8.24 -9.25 -12.59
CA ALA A 4 8.79 -9.34 -11.24
C ALA A 4 7.78 -8.92 -10.17
N ILE A 5 7.92 -9.50 -8.98
CA ILE A 5 7.37 -8.96 -7.74
C ILE A 5 8.55 -8.38 -6.95
N CYS A 6 8.48 -7.09 -6.67
CA CYS A 6 9.49 -6.33 -5.96
C CYS A 6 9.07 -6.12 -4.50
N LEU A 7 9.99 -6.39 -3.59
CA LEU A 7 9.87 -6.19 -2.14
C LEU A 7 10.99 -5.25 -1.68
N PHE A 8 10.66 -4.26 -0.86
CA PHE A 8 11.64 -3.30 -0.32
C PHE A 8 11.83 -3.53 1.18
N ILE A 9 13.00 -4.06 1.57
CA ILE A 9 13.28 -4.66 2.88
C ILE A 9 14.51 -4.02 3.50
N VAL A 10 14.39 -2.76 3.91
CA VAL A 10 15.52 -2.02 4.50
C VAL A 10 15.42 -2.04 6.03
N GLY A 11 16.27 -2.86 6.65
CA GLY A 11 16.42 -2.95 8.12
C GLY A 11 15.92 -4.26 8.73
N GLU A 12 16.50 -4.62 9.88
CA GLU A 12 16.33 -5.93 10.53
C GLU A 12 14.87 -6.27 10.90
N LYS A 13 14.09 -5.25 11.31
CA LYS A 13 12.66 -5.40 11.61
C LYS A 13 11.88 -5.95 10.40
N TYR A 14 12.17 -5.41 9.22
CA TYR A 14 11.47 -5.76 7.99
C TYR A 14 11.91 -7.13 7.47
N TRP A 15 13.19 -7.47 7.62
CA TRP A 15 13.68 -8.84 7.38
C TRP A 15 12.95 -9.88 8.24
N LYS A 16 12.82 -9.64 9.55
CA LYS A 16 12.06 -10.52 10.45
C LYS A 16 10.59 -10.68 10.04
N MET A 17 9.99 -9.64 9.46
CA MET A 17 8.63 -9.71 8.94
C MET A 17 8.57 -10.51 7.63
N TYR A 18 9.51 -10.27 6.71
CA TYR A 18 9.62 -11.02 5.47
C TYR A 18 9.81 -12.52 5.72
N GLU A 19 10.73 -12.92 6.60
CA GLU A 19 10.99 -14.35 6.89
C GLU A 19 9.74 -15.09 7.39
N ARG A 20 8.83 -14.42 8.09
CA ARG A 20 7.56 -15.02 8.55
C ARG A 20 6.53 -15.20 7.43
N ASN A 21 6.65 -14.39 6.38
CA ASN A 21 5.66 -14.26 5.30
C ASN A 21 6.19 -14.72 3.93
N LYS A 22 7.48 -15.05 3.82
CA LYS A 22 8.20 -15.24 2.55
C LYS A 22 7.52 -16.22 1.60
N ILE A 23 7.04 -17.34 2.13
CA ILE A 23 6.44 -18.45 1.37
C ILE A 23 5.27 -17.95 0.50
N GLN A 24 4.44 -17.03 1.01
CA GLN A 24 3.29 -16.55 0.24
C GLN A 24 3.71 -15.72 -0.98
N PHE A 25 4.78 -14.91 -0.85
CA PHE A 25 5.30 -14.11 -1.95
C PHE A 25 5.88 -15.03 -3.02
N GLU A 26 6.65 -16.06 -2.62
CA GLU A 26 7.20 -17.06 -3.54
C GLU A 26 6.10 -17.84 -4.27
N HIS A 27 5.05 -18.28 -3.55
CA HIS A 27 3.90 -18.96 -4.14
C HIS A 27 3.16 -18.07 -5.14
N TYR A 28 2.90 -16.82 -4.78
CA TYR A 28 2.21 -15.89 -5.66
C TYR A 28 3.06 -15.51 -6.88
N ALA A 29 4.37 -15.31 -6.72
CA ALA A 29 5.30 -15.08 -7.83
C ALA A 29 5.31 -16.26 -8.80
N LYS A 30 5.40 -17.50 -8.28
CA LYS A 30 5.30 -18.72 -9.09
C LYS A 30 3.98 -18.79 -9.85
N LYS A 31 2.86 -18.50 -9.19
CA LYS A 31 1.53 -18.45 -9.82
C LYS A 31 1.47 -17.43 -10.97
N CYS A 32 2.10 -16.28 -10.81
CA CYS A 32 2.11 -15.22 -11.81
C CYS A 32 3.15 -15.42 -12.94
N GLY A 33 4.05 -16.39 -12.79
CA GLY A 33 5.24 -16.52 -13.66
C GLY A 33 6.17 -15.32 -13.54
N ALA A 34 6.43 -14.86 -12.32
CA ALA A 34 7.24 -13.68 -12.01
C ALA A 34 8.46 -14.03 -11.14
N ASP A 35 9.54 -13.27 -11.32
CA ASP A 35 10.71 -13.33 -10.43
C ASP A 35 10.41 -12.61 -9.11
N ILE A 36 10.99 -13.08 -8.00
CA ILE A 36 11.09 -12.28 -6.77
C ILE A 36 12.32 -11.39 -6.85
N LYS A 37 12.14 -10.09 -6.57
CA LYS A 37 13.24 -9.12 -6.38
C LYS A 37 13.13 -8.47 -5.02
N VAL A 38 14.21 -8.59 -4.27
CA VAL A 38 14.35 -7.94 -2.96
C VAL A 38 15.35 -6.80 -3.13
N ILE A 39 14.95 -5.62 -2.72
CA ILE A 39 15.82 -4.46 -2.55
C ILE A 39 16.00 -4.29 -1.05
N ASP A 40 17.19 -4.55 -0.53
CA ASP A 40 17.49 -4.61 0.90
C ASP A 40 18.39 -3.48 1.40
N GLN A 41 18.77 -2.58 0.50
CA GLN A 41 19.53 -1.35 0.79
C GLN A 41 18.74 -0.13 0.31
N PRO A 42 18.93 1.05 0.93
CA PRO A 42 18.45 2.31 0.39
C PRO A 42 18.91 2.47 -1.07
N LEU A 43 17.99 2.88 -1.95
CA LEU A 43 18.27 3.18 -3.35
C LEU A 43 18.98 4.53 -3.52
N ASP A 44 18.82 5.41 -2.54
CA ASP A 44 19.63 6.62 -2.38
C ASP A 44 20.29 6.63 -1.00
N GLY A 45 21.62 6.47 -0.99
CA GLY A 45 22.42 6.52 0.24
C GLY A 45 22.57 7.91 0.84
N ASN A 46 22.29 8.98 0.06
CA ASN A 46 22.35 10.36 0.55
C ASN A 46 21.02 10.82 1.15
N PHE A 47 19.94 10.05 0.97
CA PHE A 47 18.61 10.36 1.48
C PHE A 47 18.12 11.75 1.09
N HIS A 48 18.18 12.12 -0.20
CA HIS A 48 17.60 13.37 -0.71
C HIS A 48 16.12 13.50 -0.30
N ARG A 49 15.41 12.37 -0.24
CA ARG A 49 14.12 12.24 0.46
C ARG A 49 14.14 11.04 1.43
N PRO A 50 13.23 11.02 2.42
CA PRO A 50 13.12 9.91 3.37
C PRO A 50 12.95 8.54 2.71
N LEU A 51 13.26 7.48 3.47
CA LEU A 51 13.28 6.10 2.96
C LEU A 51 11.99 5.67 2.26
N LEU A 52 10.82 6.08 2.76
CA LEU A 52 9.52 5.76 2.13
C LEU A 52 9.42 6.31 0.70
N ALA A 53 9.88 7.56 0.49
CA ALA A 53 9.89 8.18 -0.83
C ALA A 53 10.84 7.50 -1.82
N GLN A 54 11.81 6.69 -1.35
CA GLN A 54 12.72 5.96 -2.24
C GLN A 54 11.99 4.87 -3.06
N LYS A 55 10.74 4.52 -2.74
CA LYS A 55 9.92 3.69 -3.62
C LYS A 55 9.80 4.27 -5.04
N LEU A 56 9.90 5.60 -5.20
CA LEU A 56 9.93 6.28 -6.49
C LEU A 56 11.14 5.90 -7.36
N LEU A 57 12.23 5.42 -6.75
CA LEU A 57 13.43 4.98 -7.45
C LEU A 57 13.35 3.53 -7.92
N ILE A 58 12.41 2.73 -7.38
CA ILE A 58 12.27 1.30 -7.71
C ILE A 58 12.11 1.08 -9.23
N PRO A 59 11.28 1.85 -9.97
CA PRO A 59 11.16 1.67 -11.42
C PRO A 59 12.49 1.80 -12.16
N SER A 60 13.41 2.66 -11.70
CA SER A 60 14.71 2.88 -12.34
C SER A 60 15.63 1.67 -12.27
N VAL A 61 15.61 0.91 -11.17
CA VAL A 61 16.43 -0.30 -10.98
C VAL A 61 15.77 -1.56 -11.53
N MET A 62 14.51 -1.49 -11.93
CA MET A 62 13.72 -2.63 -12.42
C MET A 62 13.52 -2.64 -13.94
N GLN A 63 14.20 -1.78 -14.70
CA GLN A 63 14.02 -1.63 -16.16
C GLN A 63 14.30 -2.89 -17.01
N THR A 64 14.97 -3.90 -16.44
CA THR A 64 15.17 -5.19 -17.11
C THR A 64 13.90 -6.03 -17.20
N TYR A 65 12.83 -5.63 -16.51
CA TYR A 65 11.51 -6.25 -16.53
C TYR A 65 10.54 -5.47 -17.41
N ASP A 66 9.57 -6.17 -17.99
CA ASP A 66 8.52 -5.54 -18.80
C ASP A 66 7.41 -4.97 -17.91
N VAL A 67 7.09 -5.67 -16.82
CA VAL A 67 6.10 -5.24 -15.82
C VAL A 67 6.49 -5.77 -14.43
N VAL A 68 6.23 -4.97 -13.42
CA VAL A 68 6.61 -5.23 -12.03
C VAL A 68 5.44 -4.95 -11.11
N LEU A 69 5.23 -5.81 -10.12
CA LEU A 69 4.35 -5.57 -8.98
C LEU A 69 5.21 -5.20 -7.78
N PHE A 70 4.93 -4.10 -7.10
CA PHE A 70 5.45 -3.81 -5.78
C PHE A 70 4.45 -4.27 -4.71
N LEU A 71 4.96 -4.88 -3.63
CA LEU A 71 4.17 -5.25 -2.44
C LEU A 71 4.87 -4.81 -1.16
N ASP A 72 4.11 -4.18 -0.26
CA ASP A 72 4.51 -4.05 1.15
C ASP A 72 4.51 -5.43 1.84
N LEU A 73 5.35 -5.55 2.87
CA LEU A 73 5.65 -6.83 3.54
C LEU A 73 4.58 -7.31 4.53
N ASP A 74 3.69 -6.41 4.91
CA ASP A 74 2.56 -6.65 5.81
C ASP A 74 1.27 -6.88 5.03
N ILE A 75 1.39 -7.43 3.82
CA ILE A 75 0.29 -7.92 3.01
C ILE A 75 0.16 -9.42 3.18
N ILE A 76 -1.08 -9.89 3.36
CA ILE A 76 -1.44 -11.30 3.22
C ILE A 76 -2.12 -11.53 1.87
N ILE A 77 -1.58 -12.47 1.10
CA ILE A 77 -2.04 -12.87 -0.23
C ILE A 77 -2.90 -14.13 -0.10
N SER A 78 -4.13 -14.05 -0.57
CA SER A 78 -5.05 -15.19 -0.67
C SER A 78 -4.64 -16.13 -1.80
N ASP A 79 -4.76 -17.45 -1.59
CA ASP A 79 -4.49 -18.46 -2.63
C ASP A 79 -5.37 -18.29 -3.87
N LYS A 80 -6.55 -17.66 -3.70
CA LYS A 80 -7.49 -17.35 -4.78
C LYS A 80 -7.10 -16.13 -5.61
N ALA A 81 -6.12 -15.33 -5.17
CA ALA A 81 -5.70 -14.11 -5.85
C ALA A 81 -5.26 -14.40 -7.29
N PRO A 82 -5.90 -13.84 -8.33
CA PRO A 82 -5.44 -13.98 -9.70
C PRO A 82 -4.13 -13.20 -9.92
N SER A 83 -3.49 -13.37 -11.07
CA SER A 83 -2.30 -12.60 -11.41
C SER A 83 -2.70 -11.13 -11.62
N VAL A 84 -2.24 -10.23 -10.73
CA VAL A 84 -2.54 -8.80 -10.81
C VAL A 84 -2.06 -8.15 -12.10
N PHE A 85 -1.05 -8.74 -12.76
CA PHE A 85 -0.55 -8.29 -14.06
C PHE A 85 -1.61 -8.34 -15.18
N GLU A 86 -2.67 -9.15 -15.02
CA GLU A 86 -3.78 -9.24 -15.99
C GLU A 86 -4.72 -8.04 -15.91
N TYR A 87 -4.61 -7.23 -14.85
CA TYR A 87 -5.45 -6.07 -14.58
C TYR A 87 -4.79 -4.74 -14.96
N LEU A 88 -3.61 -4.77 -15.60
CA LEU A 88 -2.98 -3.57 -16.15
C LEU A 88 -3.05 -3.60 -17.70
N PRO A 89 -4.00 -2.89 -18.33
CA PRO A 89 -4.16 -2.83 -19.78
C PRO A 89 -2.86 -2.44 -20.50
N GLU A 90 -2.66 -2.89 -21.73
CA GLU A 90 -1.40 -2.69 -22.48
C GLU A 90 -1.04 -1.21 -22.70
N ASP A 91 -2.03 -0.34 -22.82
CA ASP A 91 -1.90 1.10 -23.04
C ASP A 91 -1.66 1.91 -21.75
N LYS A 92 -1.72 1.26 -20.58
CA LYS A 92 -1.43 1.87 -19.27
C LYS A 92 0.02 1.65 -18.87
N TYR A 93 0.50 2.24 -17.78
CA TYR A 93 1.89 2.03 -17.32
C TYR A 93 2.05 2.01 -15.81
N PHE A 94 1.00 2.35 -15.07
CA PHE A 94 0.97 2.30 -13.62
C PHE A 94 -0.45 1.94 -13.16
N GLY A 95 -0.59 0.96 -12.28
CA GLY A 95 -1.85 0.55 -11.70
C GLY A 95 -1.75 0.51 -10.19
N ALA A 96 -2.70 1.10 -9.49
CA ALA A 96 -2.82 1.04 -8.04
C ALA A 96 -4.30 1.14 -7.65
N ILE A 97 -4.58 0.94 -6.37
CA ILE A 97 -5.94 1.05 -5.84
C ILE A 97 -6.14 2.50 -5.40
N LEU A 98 -7.22 3.12 -5.88
CA LEU A 98 -7.65 4.44 -5.41
C LEU A 98 -8.12 4.34 -3.97
N ASP A 99 -7.77 5.32 -3.15
CA ASP A 99 -8.37 5.41 -1.82
C ASP A 99 -9.89 5.55 -1.93
N PRO A 100 -10.67 4.88 -1.05
CA PRO A 100 -12.13 4.83 -1.15
C PRO A 100 -12.79 6.13 -0.65
N ARG A 101 -12.17 7.28 -0.91
CA ARG A 101 -12.57 8.60 -0.42
C ARG A 101 -14.02 8.90 -0.80
N GLY A 102 -14.77 9.41 0.16
CA GLY A 102 -16.20 9.72 -0.01
C GLY A 102 -17.14 8.52 0.14
N THR A 103 -16.63 7.28 0.20
CA THR A 103 -17.47 6.11 0.55
C THR A 103 -17.89 6.14 2.02
N GLU A 104 -18.97 5.44 2.35
CA GLU A 104 -19.42 5.30 3.74
C GLU A 104 -18.34 4.69 4.65
N GLU A 105 -17.62 3.68 4.15
CA GLU A 105 -16.54 3.01 4.89
C GLU A 105 -15.39 3.98 5.22
N PHE A 106 -14.98 4.79 4.25
CA PHE A 106 -13.96 5.83 4.44
C PHE A 106 -14.42 6.89 5.43
N ASN A 107 -15.64 7.41 5.25
CA ASN A 107 -16.20 8.46 6.10
C ASN A 107 -16.33 8.00 7.55
N ARG A 108 -16.81 6.77 7.77
CA ARG A 108 -16.88 6.15 9.11
C ARG A 108 -15.49 5.97 9.73
N THR A 109 -14.49 5.57 8.94
CA THR A 109 -13.10 5.39 9.40
C THR A 109 -12.50 6.72 9.87
N TRP A 110 -12.70 7.79 9.12
CA TRP A 110 -12.08 9.09 9.34
C TRP A 110 -12.97 10.12 10.03
N ARG A 111 -14.14 9.74 10.55
CA ARG A 111 -15.12 10.62 11.25
C ARG A 111 -14.56 11.50 12.37
N HIS A 112 -13.36 11.19 12.86
CA HIS A 112 -12.68 11.90 13.93
C HIS A 112 -11.66 12.94 13.43
N ILE A 113 -11.47 13.05 12.11
CA ILE A 113 -10.52 13.97 11.46
C ILE A 113 -11.26 14.71 10.32
N PRO A 114 -11.98 15.81 10.62
CA PRO A 114 -12.81 16.53 9.64
C PRO A 114 -12.07 16.91 8.36
N ARG A 115 -10.81 17.36 8.48
CA ARG A 115 -9.95 17.72 7.34
C ARG A 115 -9.87 16.61 6.28
N ILE A 116 -9.76 15.34 6.68
CA ILE A 116 -9.67 14.21 5.72
C ILE A 116 -10.99 14.02 4.96
N LEU A 117 -12.12 14.30 5.61
CA LEU A 117 -13.45 14.19 5.01
C LEU A 117 -13.76 15.35 4.06
N GLU A 118 -13.22 16.54 4.34
CA GLU A 118 -13.40 17.75 3.54
C GLU A 118 -12.41 17.84 2.37
N GLU A 119 -11.26 17.17 2.47
CA GLU A 119 -10.24 17.11 1.42
C GLU A 119 -10.79 16.37 0.20
N THR A 120 -11.05 17.10 -0.88
CA THR A 120 -11.41 16.56 -2.20
C THR A 120 -10.20 15.96 -2.91
N ASN A 121 -10.40 15.27 -4.02
CA ASN A 121 -9.28 14.78 -4.84
C ASN A 121 -8.40 15.92 -5.34
N GLU A 122 -8.98 17.03 -5.77
CA GLU A 122 -8.22 18.22 -6.18
C GLU A 122 -7.43 18.81 -5.01
N VAL A 123 -8.09 19.00 -3.86
CA VAL A 123 -7.47 19.57 -2.65
C VAL A 123 -6.31 18.70 -2.16
N TYR A 124 -6.44 17.37 -2.21
CA TYR A 124 -5.37 16.44 -1.86
C TYR A 124 -4.06 16.74 -2.62
N PHE A 125 -4.16 17.03 -3.92
CA PHE A 125 -2.99 17.33 -4.76
C PHE A 125 -2.50 18.79 -4.57
N THR A 126 -3.41 19.77 -4.50
CA THR A 126 -3.02 21.18 -4.33
C THR A 126 -2.37 21.47 -2.98
N ASP A 127 -2.85 20.83 -1.91
CA ASP A 127 -2.25 20.93 -0.57
C ASP A 127 -0.82 20.36 -0.53
N ARG A 128 -0.47 19.55 -1.53
CA ARG A 128 0.88 18.98 -1.75
C ARG A 128 1.62 19.71 -2.88
N HIS A 129 1.16 20.91 -3.23
CA HIS A 129 1.71 21.82 -4.22
C HIS A 129 1.74 21.29 -5.66
N PHE A 130 0.95 20.27 -5.98
CA PHE A 130 0.77 19.85 -7.36
C PHE A 130 -0.28 20.73 -8.05
N THR A 131 -0.10 20.98 -9.34
CA THR A 131 -1.06 21.75 -10.14
C THR A 131 -2.34 20.94 -10.39
N PRO A 132 -3.55 21.50 -10.20
CA PRO A 132 -4.80 20.85 -10.58
C PRO A 132 -4.78 20.37 -12.03
N HIS A 133 -5.39 19.22 -12.29
CA HIS A 133 -5.47 18.67 -13.64
C HIS A 133 -6.76 17.84 -13.82
N PRO A 134 -7.45 17.93 -14.97
CA PRO A 134 -8.75 17.28 -15.17
C PRO A 134 -8.70 15.75 -15.18
N LEU A 135 -7.53 15.15 -15.36
CA LEU A 135 -7.33 13.70 -15.32
C LEU A 135 -7.12 13.13 -13.90
N LEU A 136 -7.06 13.97 -12.87
CA LEU A 136 -6.86 13.51 -11.51
C LEU A 136 -8.11 12.75 -11.03
N GLN A 137 -7.90 11.50 -10.65
CA GLN A 137 -8.92 10.58 -10.17
C GLN A 137 -8.94 10.47 -8.64
N GLY A 138 -7.78 10.60 -7.98
CA GLY A 138 -7.70 10.56 -6.51
C GLY A 138 -6.38 10.04 -5.96
N SER A 139 -6.30 10.00 -4.63
CA SER A 139 -5.16 9.43 -3.89
C SER A 139 -5.08 7.91 -4.06
N ILE A 140 -3.91 7.35 -3.77
CA ILE A 140 -3.68 5.90 -3.73
C ILE A 140 -2.96 5.54 -2.43
N ASN A 141 -3.00 4.27 -2.06
CA ASN A 141 -2.08 3.71 -1.06
C ASN A 141 -0.86 3.06 -1.73
N GLY A 142 0.34 3.35 -1.22
CA GLY A 142 1.63 2.92 -1.76
C GLY A 142 2.06 1.48 -1.45
N GLY A 143 1.15 0.66 -0.89
CA GLY A 143 1.45 -0.72 -0.51
C GLY A 143 1.33 -1.74 -1.64
N VAL A 144 0.54 -1.42 -2.69
CA VAL A 144 0.35 -2.29 -3.85
C VAL A 144 0.29 -1.43 -5.11
N PHE A 145 1.24 -1.63 -6.02
CA PHE A 145 1.18 -1.01 -7.34
C PHE A 145 1.89 -1.86 -8.40
N VAL A 146 1.33 -1.89 -9.60
CA VAL A 146 1.87 -2.57 -10.78
C VAL A 146 2.35 -1.52 -11.76
N PHE A 147 3.48 -1.76 -12.42
CA PHE A 147 4.06 -0.72 -13.27
C PHE A 147 4.95 -1.26 -14.38
N ARG A 148 5.07 -0.48 -15.47
CA ARG A 148 5.98 -0.74 -16.60
C ARG A 148 7.22 0.16 -16.48
N PRO A 149 8.35 -0.33 -15.95
CA PRO A 149 9.46 0.51 -15.49
C PRO A 149 10.04 1.40 -16.59
N LYS A 150 10.22 0.86 -17.80
CA LYS A 150 10.82 1.59 -18.93
C LYS A 150 10.10 2.89 -19.27
N LYS A 151 8.79 2.99 -19.02
CA LYS A 151 8.02 4.19 -19.35
C LYS A 151 8.08 5.26 -18.28
N ILE A 152 8.12 4.86 -17.01
CA ILE A 152 7.84 5.75 -15.87
C ILE A 152 9.09 6.08 -15.04
N ALA A 153 10.18 5.34 -15.23
CA ALA A 153 11.36 5.41 -14.36
C ALA A 153 11.95 6.81 -14.27
N ASP A 154 12.12 7.46 -15.41
CA ASP A 154 12.74 8.79 -15.46
C ASP A 154 11.87 9.83 -14.76
N THR A 155 10.56 9.83 -15.01
CA THR A 155 9.62 10.77 -14.37
C THR A 155 9.64 10.68 -12.84
N PHE A 156 9.59 9.46 -12.27
CA PHE A 156 9.60 9.32 -10.81
C PHE A 156 10.97 9.58 -10.19
N LYS A 157 12.06 9.25 -10.91
CA LYS A 157 13.41 9.58 -10.48
C LYS A 157 13.67 11.09 -10.52
N GLU A 158 13.23 11.78 -11.56
CA GLU A 158 13.31 13.24 -11.68
C GLU A 158 12.54 13.92 -10.55
N TYR A 159 11.31 13.48 -10.26
CA TYR A 159 10.58 14.00 -9.10
C TYR A 159 11.33 13.74 -7.79
N TYR A 160 11.86 12.52 -7.59
CA TYR A 160 12.61 12.17 -6.38
C TYR A 160 13.74 13.17 -6.14
N TYR A 161 14.52 13.52 -7.16
CA TYR A 161 15.64 14.48 -7.05
C TYR A 161 15.26 15.95 -7.26
N SER A 162 13.99 16.26 -7.55
CA SER A 162 13.52 17.64 -7.68
C SER A 162 13.46 18.38 -6.34
N ASP A 163 13.34 19.70 -6.42
CA ASP A 163 13.08 20.60 -5.27
C ASP A 163 11.60 20.66 -4.87
N HIS A 164 10.72 19.84 -5.49
CA HIS A 164 9.30 19.85 -5.16
C HIS A 164 9.06 19.48 -3.70
N ASN A 165 8.47 20.39 -2.93
CA ASN A 165 8.05 20.17 -1.56
C ASN A 165 6.55 19.87 -1.52
N GLN A 166 6.13 18.84 -0.76
CA GLN A 166 4.71 18.49 -0.57
C GLN A 166 4.03 19.25 0.57
N GLY A 167 4.67 20.31 1.09
CA GLY A 167 4.15 21.07 2.22
C GLY A 167 4.11 20.25 3.50
N GLU A 168 3.19 20.62 4.41
CA GLU A 168 3.03 19.96 5.72
C GLU A 168 2.34 18.59 5.62
N LEU A 169 1.63 18.33 4.52
CA LEU A 169 0.81 17.13 4.30
C LEU A 169 1.52 16.10 3.42
N ASN A 170 2.81 15.87 3.69
CA ASN A 170 3.66 14.96 2.92
C ASN A 170 3.09 13.51 2.92
N SER A 171 2.87 12.97 1.73
CA SER A 171 2.45 11.58 1.48
C SER A 171 3.56 10.75 0.83
N PHE A 172 4.81 11.21 0.95
CA PHE A 172 6.01 10.55 0.46
C PHE A 172 5.90 10.14 -1.01
N GLU A 173 5.85 8.84 -1.31
CA GLU A 173 5.75 8.29 -2.65
C GLU A 173 4.32 8.31 -3.23
N GLU A 174 3.28 8.30 -2.39
CA GLU A 174 1.90 8.04 -2.83
C GLU A 174 1.37 9.15 -3.75
N SER A 175 1.57 10.40 -3.33
CA SER A 175 1.10 11.57 -4.07
C SER A 175 1.80 11.75 -5.43
N PRO A 176 3.14 11.66 -5.58
CA PRO A 176 3.76 11.71 -6.91
C PRO A 176 3.43 10.50 -7.78
N PHE A 177 3.32 9.29 -7.21
CA PHE A 177 2.86 8.13 -7.98
C PHE A 177 1.47 8.36 -8.58
N ALA A 178 0.50 8.78 -7.75
CA ALA A 178 -0.85 9.10 -8.20
C ALA A 178 -0.85 10.26 -9.21
N TYR A 179 -0.17 11.36 -8.90
CA TYR A 179 -0.20 12.58 -9.71
C TYR A 179 0.34 12.33 -11.12
N PHE A 180 1.61 11.93 -11.25
CA PHE A 180 2.24 11.81 -12.56
C PHE A 180 1.63 10.70 -13.40
N SER A 181 1.21 9.58 -12.79
CA SER A 181 0.56 8.52 -13.55
C SER A 181 -0.79 8.97 -14.12
N GLN A 182 -1.58 9.73 -13.36
CA GLN A 182 -2.91 10.17 -13.79
C GLN A 182 -2.85 11.27 -14.84
N ILE A 183 -2.02 12.32 -14.65
CA ILE A 183 -1.94 13.42 -15.63
C ILE A 183 -1.37 12.99 -16.98
N ASN A 184 -0.54 11.94 -17.00
CA ASN A 184 0.02 11.38 -18.24
C ASN A 184 -0.87 10.26 -18.84
N SER A 185 -2.07 10.03 -18.30
CA SER A 185 -2.99 8.95 -18.74
C SER A 185 -2.41 7.53 -18.63
N TRP A 186 -1.40 7.33 -17.78
CA TRP A 186 -0.77 6.04 -17.51
C TRP A 186 -1.50 5.20 -16.47
N PHE A 187 -2.35 5.84 -15.67
CA PHE A 187 -3.00 5.24 -14.52
C PHE A 187 -4.13 4.28 -14.89
N GLU A 188 -4.16 3.15 -14.19
CA GLU A 188 -5.28 2.22 -14.12
C GLU A 188 -5.70 2.02 -12.65
N ALA A 189 -6.99 2.18 -12.36
CA ALA A 189 -7.53 1.84 -11.04
C ALA A 189 -7.69 0.31 -10.94
N LEU A 190 -6.82 -0.33 -10.15
CA LEU A 190 -6.92 -1.76 -9.91
C LEU A 190 -8.14 -2.09 -9.02
N PRO A 191 -8.72 -3.29 -9.13
CA PRO A 191 -9.82 -3.70 -8.24
C PRO A 191 -9.43 -3.65 -6.76
N ASP A 192 -10.32 -3.12 -5.91
CA ASP A 192 -10.11 -2.94 -4.47
C ASP A 192 -9.65 -4.22 -3.74
N LYS A 193 -10.05 -5.39 -4.26
CA LYS A 193 -9.65 -6.70 -3.73
C LYS A 193 -8.13 -6.91 -3.68
N PHE A 194 -7.35 -6.16 -4.47
CA PHE A 194 -5.89 -6.21 -4.48
C PHE A 194 -5.23 -5.28 -3.46
N ASN A 195 -5.95 -4.51 -2.64
CA ASN A 195 -5.33 -3.77 -1.53
C ASN A 195 -6.35 -3.45 -0.44
N VAL A 196 -6.92 -4.49 0.18
CA VAL A 196 -7.90 -4.31 1.24
C VAL A 196 -7.20 -3.94 2.54
N GLN A 197 -7.22 -2.65 2.87
CA GLN A 197 -6.60 -2.14 4.10
C GLN A 197 -7.48 -2.46 5.32
N ILE A 198 -6.89 -3.15 6.29
CA ILE A 198 -7.59 -3.62 7.49
C ILE A 198 -8.17 -2.48 8.34
N LEU A 199 -7.54 -1.29 8.28
CA LEU A 199 -8.01 -0.08 8.96
C LEU A 199 -9.45 0.26 8.56
N TYR A 200 -9.72 0.29 7.25
CA TYR A 200 -11.05 0.59 6.71
C TYR A 200 -12.05 -0.49 7.10
N LYS A 201 -11.63 -1.76 7.07
CA LYS A 201 -12.51 -2.87 7.45
C LYS A 201 -12.86 -2.86 8.94
N ILE A 202 -11.93 -2.52 9.82
CA ILE A 202 -12.18 -2.47 11.27
C ILE A 202 -13.00 -1.23 11.66
N LYS A 203 -12.62 -0.05 11.18
CA LYS A 203 -13.24 1.20 11.62
C LYS A 203 -14.45 1.62 10.80
N GLY A 204 -14.49 1.22 9.53
CA GLY A 204 -15.52 1.65 8.58
C GLY A 204 -16.71 0.72 8.45
N THR A 205 -16.65 -0.53 8.97
CA THR A 205 -17.74 -1.51 8.85
C THR A 205 -18.38 -1.85 10.19
N GLU A 206 -19.64 -2.26 10.18
CA GLU A 206 -20.35 -2.68 11.40
C GLU A 206 -19.70 -3.90 12.05
N LYS A 207 -19.35 -4.91 11.24
CA LYS A 207 -18.66 -6.12 11.71
C LYS A 207 -17.29 -5.78 12.32
N GLY A 208 -16.52 -4.92 11.68
CA GLY A 208 -15.25 -4.42 12.20
C GLY A 208 -15.40 -3.64 13.51
N ASN A 209 -16.43 -2.80 13.63
CA ASN A 209 -16.70 -2.05 14.84
C ASN A 209 -17.02 -2.97 16.02
N GLN A 210 -17.69 -4.11 15.80
CA GLN A 210 -17.88 -5.14 16.83
C GLN A 210 -16.55 -5.75 17.29
N VAL A 211 -15.61 -5.99 16.36
CA VAL A 211 -14.24 -6.44 16.67
C VAL A 211 -13.52 -5.40 17.53
N GLU A 212 -13.61 -4.12 17.18
CA GLU A 212 -13.01 -3.01 17.94
C GLU A 212 -13.62 -2.88 19.35
N LEU A 213 -14.95 -2.96 19.47
CA LEU A 213 -15.65 -2.94 20.76
C LEU A 213 -15.25 -4.13 21.64
N HIS A 214 -15.03 -5.30 21.05
CA HIS A 214 -14.56 -6.46 21.78
C HIS A 214 -13.11 -6.28 22.26
N GLU A 215 -12.22 -5.74 21.42
CA GLU A 215 -10.84 -5.40 21.81
C GLU A 215 -10.80 -4.40 22.97
N LYS A 216 -11.72 -3.42 22.97
CA LYS A 216 -11.82 -2.42 24.04
C LYS A 216 -12.05 -3.03 25.42
N LYS A 217 -12.63 -4.23 25.51
CA LYS A 217 -12.83 -4.99 26.76
C LYS A 217 -11.55 -5.64 27.30
N VAL A 218 -10.50 -5.77 26.48
CA VAL A 218 -9.20 -6.28 26.93
C VAL A 218 -8.56 -5.29 27.90
N LEU A 219 -8.01 -5.81 29.00
CA LEU A 219 -7.39 -5.00 30.06
C LEU A 219 -6.31 -4.07 29.50
N LYS A 220 -6.38 -2.78 29.87
CA LYS A 220 -5.51 -1.71 29.35
C LYS A 220 -4.01 -2.04 29.47
N PHE A 221 -3.60 -2.69 30.57
CA PHE A 221 -2.20 -3.05 30.77
C PHE A 221 -1.73 -4.13 29.79
N LEU A 222 -2.57 -5.10 29.43
CA LEU A 222 -2.25 -6.12 28.43
C LEU A 222 -2.06 -5.50 27.05
N LYS A 223 -2.93 -4.54 26.69
CA LYS A 223 -2.81 -3.80 25.43
C LYS A 223 -1.55 -2.97 25.34
N LYS A 224 -1.23 -2.22 26.41
CA LYS A 224 0.00 -1.43 26.49
C LYS A 224 1.24 -2.31 26.43
N TYR A 225 1.23 -3.45 27.12
CA TYR A 225 2.33 -4.42 27.08
C TYR A 225 2.49 -5.00 25.67
N TYR A 226 1.39 -5.39 25.04
CA TYR A 226 1.40 -5.94 23.68
C TYR A 226 1.94 -4.93 22.67
N LEU A 227 1.41 -3.69 22.64
CA LEU A 227 1.91 -2.61 21.79
C LEU A 227 3.41 -2.36 22.00
N LYS A 228 3.89 -2.31 23.25
CA LYS A 228 5.33 -2.12 23.54
C LYS A 228 6.18 -3.27 23.00
N LYS A 229 5.68 -4.50 23.03
CA LYS A 229 6.41 -5.71 22.64
C LYS A 229 6.41 -5.93 21.13
N THR A 230 5.32 -5.61 20.44
CA THR A 230 5.11 -5.95 19.02
C THR A 230 5.11 -4.74 18.10
N GLY A 231 4.83 -3.55 18.63
CA GLY A 231 4.57 -2.34 17.84
C GLY A 231 3.14 -2.27 17.27
N TYR A 232 2.30 -3.29 17.49
CA TYR A 232 0.94 -3.30 16.93
C TYR A 232 -0.06 -2.55 17.82
N CYS A 233 -0.92 -1.74 17.19
CA CYS A 233 -1.90 -0.89 17.86
C CYS A 233 -3.18 -1.61 18.29
N PHE A 234 -3.30 -2.92 18.00
CA PHE A 234 -4.51 -3.69 18.24
C PHE A 234 -4.17 -5.01 18.92
N TYR A 235 -4.95 -5.44 19.91
CA TYR A 235 -4.75 -6.76 20.52
C TYR A 235 -5.42 -7.86 19.68
N PRO A 236 -4.71 -8.91 19.22
CA PRO A 236 -5.24 -9.93 18.31
C PRO A 236 -6.12 -10.95 19.04
N THR A 237 -7.32 -10.53 19.45
CA THR A 237 -8.35 -11.40 20.03
C THR A 237 -8.78 -12.50 19.05
N GLN A 238 -9.49 -13.53 19.54
CA GLN A 238 -10.02 -14.56 18.64
C GLN A 238 -11.01 -13.98 17.62
N LEU A 239 -11.85 -13.02 18.05
CA LEU A 239 -12.77 -12.34 17.15
C LEU A 239 -12.04 -11.58 16.04
N TYR A 240 -10.94 -10.90 16.37
CA TYR A 240 -10.08 -10.25 15.37
C TYR A 240 -9.48 -11.27 14.39
N LYS A 241 -8.95 -12.39 14.89
CA LYS A 241 -8.36 -13.42 14.03
C LYS A 241 -9.38 -14.03 13.08
N SER A 242 -10.59 -14.34 13.56
CA SER A 242 -11.67 -14.86 12.71
C SER A 242 -12.07 -13.83 11.65
N PHE A 243 -12.24 -12.57 12.04
CA PHE A 243 -12.57 -11.49 11.11
C PHE A 243 -11.52 -11.33 10.00
N VAL A 244 -10.23 -11.35 10.34
CA VAL A 244 -9.15 -11.25 9.37
C VAL A 244 -9.12 -12.46 8.42
N LYS A 245 -9.36 -13.68 8.93
CA LYS A 245 -9.44 -14.88 8.08
C LYS A 245 -10.58 -14.81 7.07
N GLU A 246 -11.73 -14.28 7.46
CA GLU A 246 -12.84 -14.04 6.53
C GLU A 246 -12.45 -13.01 5.46
N LEU A 247 -11.81 -11.90 5.85
CA LEU A 247 -11.32 -10.90 4.89
C LEU A 247 -10.36 -11.51 3.86
N ILE A 248 -9.42 -12.38 4.30
CA ILE A 248 -8.50 -13.08 3.40
C ILE A 248 -9.25 -14.05 2.47
N ALA A 249 -10.32 -14.69 2.94
CA ALA A 249 -11.10 -15.62 2.14
C ALA A 249 -11.94 -14.94 1.03
N GLU A 250 -12.32 -13.68 1.24
CA GLU A 250 -13.18 -12.88 0.35
C GLU A 250 -12.41 -11.98 -0.65
N ASN A 251 -11.14 -11.68 -0.33
CA ASN A 251 -10.31 -10.72 -1.06
C ASN A 251 -9.02 -11.35 -1.59
N TYR A 252 -8.27 -10.61 -2.39
CA TYR A 252 -7.00 -11.09 -2.96
C TYR A 252 -5.84 -10.73 -2.05
N PHE A 253 -5.65 -9.44 -1.74
CA PHE A 253 -4.61 -8.96 -0.82
C PHE A 253 -5.26 -8.22 0.35
N VAL A 254 -4.88 -8.59 1.57
CA VAL A 254 -5.26 -7.88 2.81
C VAL A 254 -4.01 -7.20 3.36
N HIS A 255 -4.06 -5.86 3.44
CA HIS A 255 -2.95 -5.01 3.84
C HIS A 255 -3.15 -4.53 5.28
N PHE A 256 -2.12 -4.70 6.13
CA PHE A 256 -2.19 -4.40 7.56
C PHE A 256 -1.70 -2.99 7.94
N SER A 257 -1.28 -2.19 6.95
CA SER A 257 -0.95 -0.76 7.03
C SER A 257 -0.03 -0.41 8.21
N GLY A 258 1.00 -1.23 8.42
CA GLY A 258 2.14 -1.05 9.33
C GLY A 258 1.86 -1.27 10.82
N ASN A 259 0.60 -1.22 11.26
CA ASN A 259 0.25 -1.08 12.67
C ASN A 259 -0.72 -2.13 13.21
N TYR A 260 -1.36 -2.93 12.36
CA TYR A 260 -2.26 -3.99 12.81
C TYR A 260 -1.56 -5.36 12.90
N PRO A 261 -1.94 -6.23 13.85
CA PRO A 261 -1.36 -7.56 13.98
C PRO A 261 -1.62 -8.44 12.76
N ILE A 262 -0.57 -8.87 12.07
CA ILE A 262 -0.69 -9.81 10.97
C ILE A 262 -1.18 -11.18 11.49
N VAL A 263 -2.22 -11.72 10.85
CA VAL A 263 -2.71 -13.08 11.09
C VAL A 263 -2.15 -13.97 9.99
N TYR A 264 -1.07 -14.68 10.32
CA TYR A 264 -0.44 -15.64 9.43
C TYR A 264 -1.36 -16.86 9.21
N ASN A 265 -1.35 -17.41 8.00
CA ASN A 265 -2.05 -18.64 7.65
C ASN A 265 -1.40 -19.87 8.29
#